data_AF-A0A822H9F6-F1
#
_entry.id   AF-A0A822H9F6-F1
#
_cell.length_a   1.000
_cell.length_b   1.000
_cell.length_c   1.000
_cell.angle_alpha   90.00
_cell.angle_beta   90.00
_cell.angle_gamma   90.00
#
_symmetry.space_group_name_H-M   'P 1'
#
loop_
_entity.id
_entity.type
_entity.pdbx_description
1 polymer ?
#
loop_
_entity_poly.entity_id
_entity_poly.type
_entity_poly.pdbx_seq_one_letter_code
_entity_poly.pdbx_strand_id
1 'polypeptide(L)'
;IIDVSFIDEGTGTYVINNVYCNLTLVGAGFDTGVFGIVTPKQWLYAQDLDVTLLSLKETGYIDDLIQKWFAVRNCPDSETTTSNAMNIEAVGGIFIIYAVIYILSIVLFLWIKRFSVKNVLFKSKSRKKFQNKRKYSTKTNSDKNFQQRKNHQMALQNCAYF
;
A
#
# COMPACT_ATOMS: atom_id res chain seq x y z
N ILE A 1 7.34 -4.68 31.60
CA ILE A 1 7.36 -3.78 30.43
C ILE A 1 7.77 -2.43 30.99
N ILE A 2 8.89 -1.89 30.53
CA ILE A 2 9.41 -0.58 30.98
C ILE A 2 9.10 0.39 29.85
N ASP A 3 8.29 1.40 30.12
CA ASP A 3 7.90 2.39 29.11
C ASP A 3 8.83 3.61 29.11
N VAL A 4 9.39 3.98 30.27
CA VAL A 4 10.38 5.07 30.42
C VAL A 4 11.32 4.78 31.59
N SER A 5 12.62 4.99 31.40
CA SER A 5 13.63 5.00 32.46
C SER A 5 14.67 6.07 32.20
N PHE A 6 15.18 6.70 33.27
CA PHE A 6 16.33 7.60 33.19
C PHE A 6 17.62 6.81 33.46
N ILE A 7 18.62 6.98 32.61
CA ILE A 7 19.94 6.36 32.76
C ILE A 7 20.97 7.41 32.35
N ASP A 8 22.11 7.41 33.03
CA ASP A 8 23.25 8.26 32.65
C ASP A 8 23.77 7.89 31.25
N GLU A 9 24.19 8.87 30.45
CA GLU A 9 24.59 8.65 29.05
C GLU A 9 25.74 7.65 28.91
N GLY A 10 26.71 7.69 29.83
CA GLY A 10 27.89 6.83 29.82
C GLY A 10 27.56 5.36 30.02
N THR A 11 26.53 5.06 30.83
CA THR A 11 26.09 3.68 31.09
C THR A 11 24.91 3.26 30.21
N GLY A 12 24.08 4.22 29.79
CA GLY A 12 22.89 4.01 28.98
C GLY A 12 23.24 3.36 27.65
N THR A 13 24.24 3.90 26.95
CA THR A 13 24.66 3.38 25.64
C THR A 13 25.19 1.96 25.70
N TYR A 14 25.94 1.60 26.76
CA TYR A 14 26.39 0.23 26.97
C TYR A 14 25.22 -0.72 27.27
N VAL A 15 24.30 -0.32 28.16
CA VAL A 15 23.18 -1.15 28.58
C VAL A 15 22.20 -1.43 27.45
N ILE A 16 21.88 -0.44 26.60
CA ILE A 16 21.02 -0.63 25.43
C ILE A 16 21.69 -1.49 24.35
N ASN A 17 23.01 -1.39 24.19
CA ASN A 17 23.73 -2.15 23.16
C ASN A 17 24.15 -3.57 23.58
N ASN A 18 24.16 -3.89 24.88
CA ASN A 18 24.59 -5.20 25.38
C ASN A 18 23.53 -6.01 26.12
N VAL A 19 22.53 -5.36 26.72
CA VAL A 19 21.54 -6.04 27.59
C VAL A 19 20.14 -5.90 27.02
N TYR A 20 19.75 -4.71 26.58
CA TYR A 20 18.39 -4.41 26.15
C TYR A 20 18.32 -3.86 24.72
N CYS A 21 18.36 -4.76 23.73
CA CYS A 21 18.36 -4.41 22.30
C CYS A 21 17.03 -3.83 21.78
N ASN A 22 15.98 -3.82 22.60
CA ASN A 22 14.65 -3.28 22.24
C ASN A 22 14.42 -1.86 22.81
N LEU A 23 15.45 -1.24 23.38
CA LEU A 23 15.37 0.13 23.88
C LEU A 23 16.16 1.06 22.96
N THR A 24 15.61 2.24 22.72
CA THR A 24 16.26 3.31 21.97
C THR A 24 16.54 4.48 22.90
N LEU A 25 17.70 5.12 22.75
CA LEU A 25 18.02 6.35 23.47
C LEU A 25 17.28 7.50 22.79
N VAL A 26 16.39 8.17 23.50
CA VAL A 26 15.59 9.29 22.98
C VAL A 26 16.11 10.60 23.54
N GLY A 27 16.67 11.45 22.68
CA GLY A 27 17.21 12.76 23.04
C GLY A 27 18.73 12.79 23.24
N ALA A 28 19.26 13.98 23.54
CA ALA A 28 20.64 14.15 24.01
C ALA A 28 20.71 13.91 25.52
N GLY A 29 21.85 13.46 26.04
CA GLY A 29 22.09 13.35 27.48
C GLY A 29 21.76 14.67 28.19
N PHE A 30 21.08 14.58 29.34
CA PHE A 30 20.71 15.76 30.13
C PHE A 30 21.90 16.34 30.91
N ASP A 31 22.97 15.56 31.07
CA ASP A 31 24.18 15.94 31.79
C ASP A 31 25.41 15.23 31.21
N THR A 32 26.56 15.90 31.21
CA THR A 32 27.85 15.32 30.82
C THR A 32 28.62 14.94 32.07
N GLY A 33 28.40 13.72 32.55
CA GLY A 33 29.17 13.15 33.65
C GLY A 33 30.62 12.90 33.25
N VAL A 34 31.57 13.32 34.11
CA VAL A 34 32.99 12.97 33.96
C VAL A 34 33.40 11.95 35.02
N PHE A 35 34.12 10.91 34.61
CA PHE A 35 34.70 9.95 35.53
C PHE A 35 36.01 10.49 36.10
N GLY A 36 36.16 10.43 37.42
CA GLY A 36 37.37 10.86 38.13
C GLY A 36 37.83 9.80 39.13
N ILE A 37 39.15 9.74 39.35
CA ILE A 37 39.76 8.87 40.37
C ILE A 37 39.99 9.72 41.62
N VAL A 38 39.41 9.32 42.76
CA VAL A 38 39.56 10.04 44.03
C VAL A 38 40.73 9.44 44.80
N THR A 39 41.70 10.28 45.16
CA THR A 39 42.85 9.89 45.98
C THR A 39 42.81 10.60 47.33
N PRO A 40 43.36 10.00 48.41
CA PRO A 40 43.40 10.65 49.72
C PRO A 40 44.32 11.88 49.69
N LYS A 41 43.99 12.88 50.51
CA LYS A 41 44.78 14.11 50.63
C LYS A 41 46.20 13.75 51.11
N GLN A 42 47.22 14.33 50.46
CA GLN A 42 48.65 14.08 50.73
C GLN A 42 49.13 12.65 50.44
N TRP A 43 48.58 12.00 49.42
CA TRP A 43 49.09 10.72 48.98
C TRP A 43 50.47 10.87 48.32
N LEU A 44 51.46 10.12 48.81
CA LEU A 44 52.86 10.15 48.35
C LEU A 44 53.02 9.87 46.84
N TYR A 45 52.10 9.12 46.23
CA TYR A 45 52.14 8.74 44.81
C TYR A 45 51.19 9.54 43.91
N ALA A 46 50.48 10.55 44.45
CA ALA A 46 49.50 11.30 43.67
C ALA A 46 50.11 11.96 42.42
N GLN A 47 51.32 12.51 42.56
CA GLN A 47 52.02 13.16 41.46
C GLN A 47 52.44 12.17 40.36
N ASP A 48 52.92 11.00 40.75
CA ASP A 48 53.36 9.96 39.81
C ASP A 48 52.17 9.37 39.02
N LEU A 49 51.03 9.18 39.71
CA LEU A 49 49.79 8.75 39.08
C LEU A 49 49.27 9.76 38.05
N ASP A 50 49.33 11.06 38.35
CA ASP A 50 48.87 12.11 37.44
C ASP A 50 49.73 12.20 36.19
N VAL A 51 51.06 12.15 36.34
CA VAL A 51 52.00 12.14 35.20
C VAL A 51 51.78 10.92 34.32
N THR A 52 51.67 9.73 34.93
CA THR A 52 51.44 8.48 34.19
C THR A 52 50.10 8.51 33.45
N LEU A 53 49.04 8.99 34.10
CA LEU A 53 47.72 9.13 33.48
C LEU A 53 47.75 10.09 32.29
N LEU A 54 48.48 11.21 32.40
CA LEU A 54 48.62 12.16 31.31
C LEU A 54 49.34 11.52 30.11
N SER A 55 50.41 10.78 30.35
CA SER A 55 51.09 10.01 29.29
C SER A 55 50.18 8.95 28.64
N LEU A 56 49.33 8.27 29.42
CA LEU A 56 48.35 7.31 28.88
C LEU A 56 47.29 7.99 28.00
N LYS A 57 46.89 9.22 28.35
CA LYS A 57 45.97 10.02 27.52
C LYS A 57 46.63 10.53 26.25
N GLU A 58 47.86 11.03 26.34
CA GLU A 58 48.62 11.51 25.17
C GLU A 58 48.92 10.39 24.16
N THR A 59 49.17 9.18 24.66
CA THR A 59 49.39 8.00 23.82
C THR A 59 48.10 7.41 23.23
N GLY A 60 46.91 7.89 23.64
CA GLY A 60 45.61 7.37 23.19
C GLY A 60 45.25 5.99 23.76
N TYR A 61 46.05 5.45 24.68
CA TYR A 61 45.83 4.11 25.23
C TYR A 61 44.49 3.98 25.99
N ILE A 62 44.03 5.07 26.60
CA ILE A 62 42.72 5.11 27.26
C ILE A 62 41.59 4.97 26.25
N ASP A 63 41.71 5.60 25.07
CA ASP A 63 40.68 5.52 24.03
C ASP A 63 40.59 4.10 23.46
N ASP A 64 41.73 3.43 23.30
CA ASP A 64 41.79 2.01 22.91
C ASP A 64 41.08 1.11 23.93
N LEU A 65 41.25 1.38 25.23
CA LEU A 65 40.55 0.66 26.29
C LEU A 65 39.04 0.93 26.25
N ILE A 66 38.63 2.18 26.05
CA ILE A 66 37.21 2.54 25.93
C ILE A 66 36.59 1.81 24.74
N GLN A 67 37.24 1.84 23.57
CA GLN A 67 36.77 1.13 22.39
C GLN A 67 36.70 -0.38 22.63
N LYS A 68 37.73 -0.96 23.28
CA LYS A 68 37.78 -2.39 23.54
C LYS A 68 36.67 -2.88 24.48
N TRP A 69 36.37 -2.12 25.54
CA TRP A 69 35.42 -2.55 26.57
C TRP A 69 33.98 -2.06 26.33
N PHE A 70 33.79 -0.93 25.65
CA PHE A 70 32.49 -0.31 25.45
C PHE A 70 31.98 -0.34 24.00
N ALA A 71 32.82 -0.60 22.99
CA ALA A 71 32.36 -0.70 21.59
C ALA A 71 31.87 -2.09 21.20
N VAL A 72 32.10 -3.12 22.03
CA VAL A 72 31.57 -4.46 21.78
C VAL A 72 30.06 -4.44 22.02
N ARG A 73 29.31 -4.64 20.93
CA ARG A 73 27.85 -4.78 20.93
C ARG A 73 27.54 -6.28 20.91
N ASN A 74 26.93 -6.78 21.98
CA ASN A 74 26.48 -8.17 22.12
C ASN A 74 25.06 -8.37 21.61
N CYS A 75 24.34 -7.28 21.29
CA CYS A 75 23.10 -7.39 20.56
C CYS A 75 23.39 -7.95 19.17
N PRO A 76 22.67 -9.01 18.72
CA PRO A 76 22.70 -9.35 17.31
C PRO A 76 22.28 -8.10 16.55
N ASP A 77 23.03 -7.71 15.52
CA ASP A 77 22.60 -6.68 14.60
C ASP A 77 21.29 -7.16 13.96
N SER A 78 20.15 -6.92 14.61
CA SER A 78 18.81 -7.05 14.03
C SER A 78 18.55 -5.90 13.05
N GLU A 79 19.62 -5.34 12.52
CA GLU A 79 19.71 -4.10 11.78
C GLU A 79 20.72 -4.35 10.65
N THR A 80 20.36 -5.30 9.79
CA THR A 80 20.56 -5.14 8.34
C THR A 80 19.87 -3.86 7.86
N THR A 81 20.30 -2.69 8.36
CA THR A 81 19.83 -1.36 7.98
C THR A 81 20.96 -0.51 7.40
N THR A 82 21.91 -1.19 6.75
CA THR A 82 22.71 -0.60 5.66
C THR A 82 22.25 -1.12 4.30
N SER A 83 20.95 -1.28 4.13
CA SER A 83 20.33 -1.17 2.82
C SER A 83 19.20 -0.14 2.92
N ASN A 84 19.38 0.99 2.24
CA ASN A 84 18.29 1.85 1.78
C ASN A 84 17.40 1.09 0.77
N ALA A 85 17.01 -0.15 1.07
CA ALA A 85 15.94 -0.85 0.40
C ALA A 85 14.66 -0.33 1.05
N MET A 86 13.93 0.50 0.30
CA MET A 86 12.55 0.87 0.65
C MET A 86 11.83 -0.39 1.11
N ASN A 87 11.54 -0.45 2.41
CA ASN A 87 10.98 -1.61 3.09
C ASN A 87 9.77 -2.13 2.28
N ILE A 88 9.70 -3.44 2.03
CA ILE A 88 8.65 -4.06 1.21
C ILE A 88 7.25 -3.75 1.77
N GLU A 89 7.15 -3.43 3.05
CA GLU A 89 5.95 -2.93 3.71
C GLU A 89 5.47 -1.58 3.15
N ALA A 90 6.39 -0.64 2.87
CA ALA A 90 6.07 0.66 2.27
C ALA A 90 5.72 0.53 0.78
N VAL A 91 6.36 -0.41 0.08
CA VAL A 91 6.06 -0.71 -1.34
C VAL A 91 4.77 -1.53 -1.48
N GLY A 92 4.36 -2.29 -0.46
CA GLY A 92 3.12 -3.08 -0.48
C GLY A 92 1.85 -2.25 -0.72
N GLY A 93 1.81 -1.01 -0.21
CA GLY A 93 0.65 -0.12 -0.37
C GLY A 93 0.34 0.25 -1.82
N ILE A 94 1.37 0.54 -2.63
CA ILE A 94 1.17 0.95 -4.03
C ILE A 94 0.64 -0.21 -4.89
N PHE A 95 1.07 -1.44 -4.61
CA PHE A 95 0.59 -2.63 -5.31
C PHE A 95 -0.88 -2.90 -5.06
N ILE A 96 -1.36 -2.70 -3.82
CA ILE A 96 -2.78 -2.88 -3.49
C ILE A 96 -3.63 -1.83 -4.21
N ILE A 97 -3.22 -0.56 -4.17
CA ILE A 97 -3.94 0.52 -4.87
C ILE A 97 -4.01 0.23 -6.37
N TYR A 98 -2.89 -0.18 -6.98
CA TYR A 98 -2.83 -0.52 -8.40
C TYR A 98 -3.76 -1.69 -8.76
N ALA A 99 -3.77 -2.75 -7.95
CA ALA A 99 -4.63 -3.91 -8.17
C ALA A 99 -6.12 -3.53 -8.13
N VAL A 100 -6.53 -2.68 -7.18
CA VAL A 100 -7.93 -2.22 -7.07
C VAL A 100 -8.33 -1.39 -8.29
N ILE A 101 -7.48 -0.45 -8.73
CA ILE A 101 -7.74 0.36 -9.93
C ILE A 101 -7.87 -0.53 -11.17
N TYR A 102 -6.97 -1.50 -11.33
CA TYR A 102 -6.98 -2.42 -12.47
C TYR A 102 -8.27 -3.25 -12.54
N ILE A 103 -8.72 -3.80 -11.41
CA ILE A 103 -9.96 -4.57 -11.34
C ILE A 103 -11.17 -3.69 -11.67
N LEU A 104 -11.26 -2.47 -11.10
CA LEU A 104 -12.34 -1.54 -11.39
C LEU A 104 -12.38 -1.16 -12.87
N SER A 105 -11.23 -0.91 -13.50
CA SER A 105 -11.14 -0.63 -14.93
C SER A 105 -11.68 -1.78 -15.79
N ILE A 106 -11.33 -3.03 -15.48
CA ILE A 106 -11.84 -4.20 -16.22
C ILE A 106 -13.36 -4.34 -16.05
N VAL A 107 -13.86 -4.20 -14.83
CA VAL A 107 -15.29 -4.32 -14.54
C VAL A 107 -16.10 -3.27 -15.29
N LEU A 108 -15.65 -2.01 -15.29
CA LEU A 108 -16.30 -0.93 -16.03
C LEU A 108 -16.27 -1.18 -17.54
N PHE A 109 -15.14 -1.63 -18.08
CA PHE A 109 -15.01 -1.95 -19.50
C PHE A 109 -15.98 -3.05 -19.93
N LEU A 110 -16.04 -4.15 -19.16
CA LEU A 110 -16.98 -5.24 -19.41
C LEU A 110 -18.43 -4.78 -19.28
N TRP A 111 -18.74 -3.93 -18.31
CA TRP A 111 -20.10 -3.43 -18.11
C TRP A 111 -20.55 -2.52 -19.25
N ILE A 112 -19.70 -1.59 -19.69
CA ILE A 112 -19.98 -0.71 -20.84
C ILE A 112 -20.11 -1.51 -22.14
N LYS A 113 -19.21 -2.47 -22.40
CA LYS A 113 -19.29 -3.35 -23.57
C LYS A 113 -20.58 -4.17 -23.57
N ARG A 114 -20.92 -4.79 -22.43
CA ARG A 114 -22.14 -5.60 -22.29
C ARG A 114 -23.39 -4.74 -22.37
N PHE A 115 -23.38 -3.52 -21.81
CA PHE A 115 -24.47 -2.56 -21.90
C PHE A 115 -24.68 -2.08 -23.34
N SER A 116 -23.61 -1.77 -24.07
CA SER A 116 -23.69 -1.35 -25.48
C SER A 116 -24.20 -2.48 -26.38
N VAL A 117 -23.70 -3.71 -26.22
CA VAL A 117 -24.19 -4.88 -26.97
C VAL A 117 -25.66 -5.18 -26.63
N LYS A 118 -26.03 -5.13 -25.34
CA LYS A 118 -27.44 -5.27 -24.92
C LYS A 118 -28.30 -4.17 -25.50
N ASN A 119 -27.87 -2.91 -25.50
CA ASN A 119 -28.63 -1.79 -26.07
C ASN A 119 -28.77 -1.90 -27.59
N VAL A 120 -27.74 -2.33 -28.31
CA VAL A 120 -27.83 -2.58 -29.75
C VAL A 120 -28.73 -3.78 -30.07
N LEU A 121 -28.62 -4.88 -29.31
CA LEU A 121 -29.52 -6.04 -29.44
C LEU A 121 -30.97 -5.70 -29.05
N PHE A 122 -31.18 -4.88 -28.03
CA PHE A 122 -32.50 -4.44 -27.57
C PHE A 122 -33.14 -3.47 -28.56
N LYS A 123 -32.37 -2.54 -29.13
CA LYS A 123 -32.79 -1.66 -30.24
C LYS A 123 -33.10 -2.47 -31.50
N SER A 124 -32.33 -3.53 -31.78
CA SER A 124 -32.57 -4.47 -32.88
C SER A 124 -33.83 -5.31 -32.66
N LYS A 125 -34.06 -5.87 -31.46
CA LYS A 125 -35.30 -6.58 -31.10
C LYS A 125 -36.52 -5.66 -31.18
N SER A 126 -36.42 -4.43 -30.70
CA SER A 126 -37.50 -3.44 -30.78
C SER A 126 -37.84 -3.08 -32.24
N ARG A 127 -36.83 -2.89 -33.10
CA ARG A 127 -37.02 -2.67 -34.56
C ARG A 127 -37.62 -3.89 -35.29
N LYS A 128 -37.18 -5.11 -34.98
CA LYS A 128 -37.74 -6.35 -35.57
C LYS A 128 -39.21 -6.56 -35.17
N LYS A 129 -39.58 -6.25 -33.92
CA LYS A 129 -40.97 -6.33 -33.42
C LYS A 129 -41.89 -5.34 -34.15
N PHE A 130 -41.39 -4.15 -34.46
CA PHE A 130 -42.14 -3.13 -35.21
C PHE A 130 -42.32 -3.46 -36.70
N GLN A 131 -41.27 -3.99 -37.36
CA GLN A 131 -41.35 -4.46 -38.75
C GLN A 131 -42.32 -5.65 -38.92
N ASN A 132 -42.32 -6.61 -37.98
CA ASN A 132 -43.25 -7.74 -38.01
C ASN A 132 -44.72 -7.29 -37.82
N LYS A 133 -44.98 -6.32 -36.94
CA LYS A 133 -46.32 -5.73 -36.79
C LYS A 133 -46.80 -5.05 -38.08
N ARG A 134 -45.93 -4.32 -38.78
CA ARG A 134 -46.27 -3.71 -40.08
C ARG A 134 -46.58 -4.75 -41.16
N LYS A 135 -45.78 -5.83 -41.26
CA LYS A 135 -46.00 -6.91 -42.23
C LYS A 135 -47.32 -7.67 -42.01
N TYR A 136 -47.73 -7.87 -40.76
CA TYR A 136 -49.04 -8.46 -40.44
C TYR A 136 -50.20 -7.53 -40.82
N SER A 137 -50.05 -6.22 -40.59
CA SER A 137 -51.06 -5.21 -40.93
C SER A 137 -51.25 -5.01 -42.44
N THR A 138 -50.19 -5.09 -43.25
CA THR A 138 -50.31 -5.01 -44.71
C THR A 138 -50.89 -6.28 -45.33
N LYS A 139 -50.61 -7.46 -44.77
CA LYS A 139 -51.20 -8.73 -45.23
C LYS A 139 -52.72 -8.79 -45.01
N THR A 140 -53.19 -8.41 -43.82
CA THR A 140 -54.63 -8.36 -43.53
C THR A 140 -55.39 -7.31 -44.33
N ASN A 141 -54.75 -6.20 -44.70
CA ASN A 141 -55.35 -5.21 -45.59
C ASN A 141 -55.40 -5.71 -47.04
N SER A 142 -54.40 -6.48 -47.48
CA SER A 142 -54.41 -7.12 -48.81
C SER A 142 -55.50 -8.19 -48.95
N ASP A 143 -55.71 -9.04 -47.95
CA ASP A 143 -56.77 -10.07 -47.95
C ASP A 143 -58.18 -9.48 -47.97
N LYS A 144 -58.40 -8.36 -47.26
CA LYS A 144 -59.69 -7.63 -47.28
C LYS A 144 -60.00 -7.03 -48.65
N ASN A 145 -59.01 -6.43 -49.30
CA ASN A 145 -59.18 -5.86 -50.64
C ASN A 145 -59.42 -6.93 -51.71
N PHE A 146 -58.83 -8.12 -51.57
CA PHE A 146 -59.08 -9.24 -52.47
C PHE A 146 -60.51 -9.77 -52.32
N GLN A 147 -61.04 -9.88 -51.09
CA GLN A 147 -62.44 -10.29 -50.91
C GLN A 147 -63.46 -9.26 -51.37
N GLN A 148 -63.16 -7.96 -51.25
CA GLN A 148 -64.02 -6.91 -51.79
C GLN A 148 -64.21 -7.06 -53.32
N ARG A 149 -63.13 -7.39 -54.06
CA ARG A 149 -63.19 -7.57 -55.52
C ARG A 149 -63.99 -8.79 -55.93
N LYS A 150 -63.89 -9.90 -55.18
CA LYS A 150 -64.70 -11.10 -55.42
C LYS A 150 -66.19 -10.83 -55.18
N ASN A 151 -66.54 -10.11 -54.12
CA ASN A 151 -67.92 -9.72 -53.85
C ASN A 151 -68.49 -8.79 -54.93
N HIS A 152 -67.68 -7.86 -55.44
CA HIS A 152 -68.08 -6.99 -56.55
C HIS A 152 -68.25 -7.73 -57.88
N GLN A 153 -67.40 -8.73 -58.17
CA GLN A 153 -67.56 -9.59 -59.36
C GLN A 153 -68.82 -10.48 -59.27
N MET A 154 -69.11 -11.07 -58.10
CA MET A 154 -70.32 -11.86 -57.89
C MET A 154 -71.60 -11.01 -58.00
N ALA A 155 -71.57 -9.74 -57.57
CA ALA A 155 -72.70 -8.82 -57.73
C ALA A 155 -73.00 -8.48 -59.21
N LEU A 156 -71.95 -8.26 -60.02
CA LEU A 156 -72.13 -7.97 -61.45
C LEU A 156 -72.69 -9.15 -62.23
N GLN A 157 -72.32 -10.38 -61.85
CA GLN A 157 -72.85 -11.58 -62.49
C GLN A 157 -74.32 -11.78 -62.15
N ASN A 158 -74.77 -11.45 -60.94
CA ASN A 158 -76.20 -11.53 -60.57
C ASN A 158 -77.06 -10.43 -61.20
N CYS A 159 -76.52 -9.25 -61.51
CA CYS A 159 -77.26 -8.20 -62.22
C CYS A 159 -77.44 -8.46 -63.73
N ALA A 160 -76.75 -9.44 -64.31
CA ALA A 160 -76.85 -9.77 -65.74
C ALA A 160 -77.88 -10.87 -66.06
N TYR A 161 -78.52 -11.47 -65.04
CA TYR A 161 -79.53 -12.53 -65.18
C TYR A 161 -80.95 -12.08 -64.76
N PHE A 162 -81.18 -10.76 -64.66
CA PHE A 162 -82.49 -10.14 -64.48
C PHE A 162 -82.68 -9.08 -65.55
#